data_AF-A0A5E5QCC6-F1
#
_entry.id   AF-A0A5E5QCC6-F1
#
_cell.length_a   1.000
_cell.length_b   1.000
_cell.length_c   1.000
_cell.angle_alpha   90.00
_cell.angle_beta   90.00
_cell.angle_gamma   90.00
#
_symmetry.space_group_name_H-M   'P 1'
#
loop_
_entity.id
_entity.type
_entity.pdbx_description
1 polymer ?
#
loop_
_entity_poly.entity_id
_entity_poly.type
_entity_poly.pdbx_seq_one_letter_code
_entity_poly.pdbx_strand_id
1 'polypeptide(L)'
;MPIKIEQVTRKGLVVNDYDTKLKPTELKKLLSKQANLAINSNKNPFVAKYKNKEINICIKAISYLGIPHLHYKKRIQIPKEWKQILQQKSTLLLGVYSYKNRNTFCLFDTAKYKNNQLNNSSAHIHTMDLHKARKDGIFEKTDKQGNNIIVFTEQNFQKVFDMVLLNQQIQLSNELNIFDQFSQTLNLNWLGVDCYNEMVKNNYNNARQSEWAGFYLEYKFEQFLNNKPSYKKYCQYIQNKSKGGIDLDLWFEQEQFLGDLKAHTIGGGLLGNDKFNAYEAIKLHNKFWYISFNHTTEKDKDHGAKVMQKWNAIRGKNSMGYLSRMKHSVNLKSFDVLEISNINLKHLKEFNQGKNSNGKPRAEKIAIHKADLENDNFVIYRQKL
;
A
#
# COMPACT_ATOMS: atom_id res chain seq x y z
N MET A 1 29.93 -13.85 1.22
CA MET A 1 29.09 -15.03 1.51
C MET A 1 27.71 -14.81 0.89
N PRO A 2 27.06 -15.84 0.33
CA PRO A 2 25.68 -15.70 -0.14
C PRO A 2 24.79 -15.37 1.06
N ILE A 3 23.93 -14.35 0.92
CA ILE A 3 23.01 -13.93 1.99
C ILE A 3 21.65 -14.60 1.79
N LYS A 4 21.01 -15.00 2.89
CA LYS A 4 19.61 -15.45 2.86
C LYS A 4 18.70 -14.23 2.82
N ILE A 5 17.72 -14.31 1.94
CA ILE A 5 16.72 -13.27 1.71
C ILE A 5 15.33 -13.87 1.79
N GLU A 6 14.31 -13.03 1.74
CA GLU A 6 12.95 -13.53 1.74
C GLU A 6 12.58 -14.17 0.40
N GLN A 7 12.09 -15.39 0.47
CA GLN A 7 11.54 -16.16 -0.64
C GLN A 7 10.07 -16.50 -0.36
N VAL A 8 9.27 -16.60 -1.42
CA VAL A 8 7.85 -16.93 -1.36
C VAL A 8 7.64 -18.32 -1.92
N THR A 9 7.15 -19.22 -1.08
CA THR A 9 6.85 -20.61 -1.44
C THR A 9 5.64 -20.69 -2.39
N ARG A 10 5.37 -21.91 -2.89
CA ARG A 10 4.16 -22.20 -3.68
C ARG A 10 2.87 -21.76 -3.01
N LYS A 11 2.77 -21.93 -1.68
CA LYS A 11 1.57 -21.63 -0.88
C LYS A 11 1.53 -20.18 -0.41
N GLY A 12 2.43 -19.32 -0.90
CA GLY A 12 2.53 -17.93 -0.46
C GLY A 12 3.27 -17.74 0.87
N LEU A 13 3.72 -18.78 1.56
CA LEU A 13 4.49 -18.62 2.80
C LEU A 13 5.84 -17.95 2.53
N VAL A 14 6.27 -17.06 3.41
CA VAL A 14 7.57 -16.37 3.34
C VAL A 14 8.60 -17.10 4.18
N VAL A 15 9.74 -17.43 3.57
CA VAL A 15 10.87 -18.12 4.21
C VAL A 15 12.18 -17.39 3.92
N ASN A 16 13.21 -17.61 4.73
CA ASN A 16 14.55 -17.09 4.47
C ASN A 16 15.40 -18.14 3.75
N ASP A 17 15.80 -17.87 2.51
CA ASP A 17 16.58 -18.78 1.67
C ASP A 17 17.39 -18.00 0.61
N TYR A 18 18.19 -18.70 -0.19
CA TYR A 18 19.02 -18.07 -1.21
C TYR A 18 18.23 -17.68 -2.46
N ASP A 19 18.73 -16.65 -3.16
CA ASP A 19 18.15 -16.19 -4.42
C ASP A 19 18.30 -17.23 -5.52
N THR A 20 17.25 -17.41 -6.33
CA THR A 20 17.25 -18.35 -7.46
C THR A 20 17.15 -17.57 -8.76
N LYS A 21 18.06 -17.83 -9.70
CA LYS A 21 18.11 -17.12 -10.99
C LYS A 21 17.79 -18.06 -12.14
N LEU A 22 16.79 -17.70 -12.93
CA LEU A 22 16.49 -18.37 -14.20
C LEU A 22 17.46 -17.90 -15.29
N LYS A 23 17.95 -18.84 -16.08
CA LYS A 23 18.71 -18.60 -17.30
C LYS A 23 17.79 -18.07 -18.42
N PRO A 24 18.33 -17.34 -19.41
CA PRO A 24 17.54 -16.85 -20.55
C PRO A 24 16.77 -17.95 -21.32
N THR A 25 17.37 -19.14 -21.44
CA THR A 25 16.74 -20.29 -22.10
C THR A 25 15.53 -20.81 -21.34
N GLU A 26 15.57 -20.78 -20.00
CA GLU A 26 14.45 -21.18 -19.14
C GLU A 26 13.31 -20.18 -19.24
N LEU A 27 13.60 -18.88 -19.29
CA LEU A 27 12.59 -17.83 -19.50
C LEU A 27 11.83 -18.02 -20.83
N LYS A 28 12.56 -18.29 -21.93
CA LYS A 28 11.92 -18.58 -23.23
C LYS A 28 11.03 -19.83 -23.13
N LYS A 29 11.54 -20.90 -22.50
CA LYS A 29 10.78 -22.15 -22.30
C LYS A 29 9.50 -21.94 -21.49
N LEU A 30 9.52 -21.04 -20.50
CA LEU A 30 8.31 -20.71 -19.72
C LEU A 30 7.27 -19.99 -20.57
N LEU A 31 7.68 -19.04 -21.42
CA LEU A 31 6.77 -18.36 -22.35
C LEU A 31 6.19 -19.33 -23.39
N SER A 32 7.00 -20.22 -23.97
CA SER A 32 6.54 -21.17 -24.99
C SER A 32 5.52 -22.19 -24.48
N LYS A 33 5.36 -22.34 -23.16
CA LYS A 33 4.33 -23.20 -22.56
C LYS A 33 2.97 -22.53 -22.42
N GLN A 34 2.90 -21.21 -22.60
CA GLN A 34 1.67 -20.47 -22.34
C GLN A 34 0.70 -20.62 -23.53
N ALA A 35 -0.56 -20.92 -23.22
CA ALA A 35 -1.59 -21.06 -24.24
C ALA A 35 -1.77 -19.76 -25.03
N ASN A 36 -2.07 -19.89 -26.32
CA ASN A 36 -2.32 -18.78 -27.24
C ASN A 36 -1.14 -17.81 -27.46
N LEU A 37 0.07 -18.13 -26.98
CA LEU A 37 1.28 -17.34 -27.17
C LEU A 37 2.27 -18.05 -28.10
N ALA A 38 2.40 -17.56 -29.33
CA ALA A 38 3.41 -18.05 -30.28
C ALA A 38 4.62 -17.11 -30.29
N ILE A 39 5.81 -17.63 -29.98
CA ILE A 39 7.07 -16.86 -30.01
C ILE A 39 7.70 -17.01 -31.39
N ASN A 40 7.85 -15.89 -32.11
CA ASN A 40 8.34 -15.86 -33.49
C ASN A 40 9.83 -15.50 -33.59
N SER A 41 10.46 -15.03 -32.51
CA SER A 41 11.88 -14.66 -32.49
C SER A 41 12.73 -15.53 -31.55
N ASN A 42 14.04 -15.53 -31.80
CA ASN A 42 15.02 -16.29 -31.01
C ASN A 42 15.79 -15.47 -29.99
N LYS A 43 15.64 -14.14 -30.00
CA LYS A 43 16.34 -13.20 -29.13
C LYS A 43 15.33 -12.42 -28.30
N ASN A 44 15.70 -12.11 -27.05
CA ASN A 44 14.94 -11.24 -26.14
C ASN A 44 15.36 -9.78 -26.40
N PRO A 45 14.45 -8.83 -26.65
CA PRO A 45 12.98 -8.91 -26.58
C PRO A 45 12.34 -9.86 -27.59
N PHE A 46 11.39 -10.68 -27.13
CA PHE A 46 10.73 -11.66 -27.98
C PHE A 46 9.61 -11.02 -28.78
N VAL A 47 9.59 -11.24 -30.10
CA VAL A 47 8.42 -10.96 -30.94
C VAL A 47 7.49 -12.14 -30.83
N ALA A 48 6.23 -11.89 -30.49
CA ALA A 48 5.24 -12.94 -30.27
C ALA A 48 3.87 -12.55 -30.85
N LYS A 49 3.05 -13.56 -31.11
CA LYS A 49 1.64 -13.40 -31.48
C LYS A 49 0.78 -13.97 -30.36
N TYR A 50 -0.05 -13.14 -29.75
CA TYR A 50 -1.02 -13.54 -28.73
C TYR A 50 -2.44 -13.31 -29.25
N LYS A 51 -3.24 -14.38 -29.40
CA LYS A 51 -4.60 -14.32 -29.97
C LYS A 51 -4.71 -13.39 -31.20
N ASN A 52 -3.82 -13.60 -32.17
CA ASN A 52 -3.68 -12.80 -33.40
C ASN A 52 -3.15 -11.36 -33.28
N LYS A 53 -2.82 -10.88 -32.07
CA LYS A 53 -2.16 -9.59 -31.87
C LYS A 53 -0.66 -9.77 -31.77
N GLU A 54 0.09 -9.03 -32.59
CA GLU A 54 1.55 -8.96 -32.46
C GLU A 54 1.95 -8.13 -31.25
N ILE A 55 2.85 -8.67 -30.44
CA ILE A 55 3.36 -8.06 -29.23
C ILE A 55 4.86 -8.29 -29.10
N ASN A 56 5.52 -7.39 -28.37
CA ASN A 56 6.90 -7.57 -27.94
C ASN A 56 6.92 -7.91 -26.46
N ILE A 57 7.71 -8.91 -26.06
CA ILE A 57 7.87 -9.31 -24.66
C ILE A 57 9.32 -9.13 -24.24
N CYS A 58 9.55 -8.11 -23.43
CA CYS A 58 10.81 -7.85 -22.74
C CYS A 58 10.81 -8.64 -21.42
N ILE A 59 11.51 -9.78 -21.35
CA ILE A 59 11.44 -10.68 -20.17
C ILE A 59 12.75 -10.77 -19.38
N LYS A 60 12.69 -10.70 -18.06
CA LYS A 60 13.85 -10.92 -17.16
C LYS A 60 13.48 -11.74 -15.93
N ALA A 61 14.47 -12.44 -15.37
CA ALA A 61 14.33 -13.05 -14.05
C ALA A 61 14.30 -11.94 -12.99
N ILE A 62 13.35 -12.03 -12.06
CA ILE A 62 13.30 -11.22 -10.85
C ILE A 62 14.33 -11.78 -9.90
N SER A 63 15.21 -10.92 -9.38
CA SER A 63 16.27 -11.29 -8.45
C SER A 63 16.43 -10.24 -7.36
N TYR A 64 17.11 -10.61 -6.29
CA TYR A 64 17.46 -9.69 -5.22
C TYR A 64 18.52 -8.67 -5.66
N LEU A 65 18.43 -7.46 -5.11
CA LEU A 65 19.23 -6.32 -5.55
C LEU A 65 20.71 -6.40 -5.11
N GLY A 66 21.01 -7.20 -4.08
CA GLY A 66 22.31 -7.20 -3.41
C GLY A 66 22.35 -6.27 -2.18
N ILE A 67 23.42 -6.36 -1.40
CA ILE A 67 23.69 -5.44 -0.27
C ILE A 67 23.94 -4.03 -0.83
N PRO A 68 23.41 -2.95 -0.22
CA PRO A 68 22.76 -2.85 1.10
C PRO A 68 21.22 -2.91 1.08
N HIS A 69 20.61 -3.47 0.04
CA HIS A 69 19.16 -3.41 -0.12
C HIS A 69 18.40 -4.37 0.81
N LEU A 70 17.18 -3.97 1.16
CA LEU A 70 16.27 -4.73 2.04
C LEU A 70 15.98 -6.14 1.49
N HIS A 71 16.00 -7.15 2.36
CA HIS A 71 15.90 -8.57 1.98
C HIS A 71 14.57 -8.94 1.29
N TYR A 72 13.53 -8.14 1.49
CA TYR A 72 12.22 -8.32 0.86
C TYR A 72 12.11 -7.64 -0.51
N LYS A 73 13.07 -6.77 -0.89
CA LYS A 73 13.04 -6.00 -2.13
C LYS A 73 13.74 -6.77 -3.26
N LYS A 74 13.07 -6.88 -4.40
CA LYS A 74 13.54 -7.58 -5.61
C LYS A 74 13.37 -6.69 -6.84
N ARG A 75 14.02 -7.05 -7.96
CA ARG A 75 13.93 -6.28 -9.20
C ARG A 75 14.16 -7.11 -10.45
N ILE A 76 13.78 -6.53 -11.59
CA ILE A 76 14.45 -6.79 -12.87
C ILE A 76 15.38 -5.61 -13.21
N GLN A 77 16.53 -5.89 -13.81
CA GLN A 77 17.38 -4.87 -14.42
C GLN A 77 16.96 -4.71 -15.88
N ILE A 78 16.70 -3.47 -16.29
CA ILE A 78 16.21 -3.13 -17.62
C ILE A 78 17.41 -2.70 -18.47
N PRO A 79 17.76 -3.45 -19.52
CA PRO A 79 18.87 -3.10 -20.39
C PRO A 79 18.61 -1.82 -21.20
N LYS A 80 19.67 -1.06 -21.48
CA LYS A 80 19.61 0.22 -22.22
C LYS A 80 19.07 0.02 -23.63
N GLU A 81 19.45 -1.09 -24.26
CA GLU A 81 19.03 -1.47 -25.60
C GLU A 81 17.50 -1.66 -25.73
N TRP A 82 16.77 -1.80 -24.62
CA TRP A 82 15.31 -1.93 -24.66
C TRP A 82 14.57 -0.59 -24.77
N LYS A 83 15.28 0.55 -24.75
CA LYS A 83 14.64 1.87 -24.76
C LYS A 83 13.66 2.04 -25.93
N GLN A 84 14.10 1.74 -27.15
CA GLN A 84 13.30 1.92 -28.36
C GLN A 84 12.08 1.00 -28.37
N ILE A 85 12.23 -0.27 -27.98
CA ILE A 85 11.12 -1.22 -28.01
C ILE A 85 10.08 -0.94 -26.90
N LEU A 86 10.52 -0.47 -25.73
CA LEU A 86 9.62 -0.14 -24.62
C LEU A 86 8.72 1.07 -24.92
N GLN A 87 9.08 1.90 -25.90
CA GLN A 87 8.24 3.01 -26.36
C GLN A 87 7.02 2.54 -27.17
N GLN A 88 7.09 1.35 -27.78
CA GLN A 88 6.01 0.80 -28.60
C GLN A 88 4.81 0.38 -27.74
N LYS A 89 3.58 0.63 -28.23
CA LYS A 89 2.33 0.38 -27.47
C LYS A 89 2.07 -1.11 -27.20
N SER A 90 2.56 -2.01 -28.05
CA SER A 90 2.37 -3.46 -27.93
C SER A 90 3.49 -4.17 -27.18
N THR A 91 4.28 -3.45 -26.40
CA THR A 91 5.41 -4.01 -25.63
C THR A 91 5.04 -4.25 -24.17
N LEU A 92 5.26 -5.48 -23.70
CA LEU A 92 5.12 -5.90 -22.32
C LEU A 92 6.49 -6.07 -21.65
N LEU A 93 6.65 -5.52 -20.45
CA LEU A 93 7.81 -5.73 -19.59
C LEU A 93 7.47 -6.75 -18.50
N LEU A 94 8.03 -7.95 -18.62
CA LEU A 94 7.67 -9.11 -17.82
C LEU A 94 8.84 -9.56 -16.94
N GLY A 95 8.62 -9.59 -15.64
CA GLY A 95 9.48 -10.26 -14.67
C GLY A 95 9.02 -11.68 -14.40
N VAL A 96 9.96 -12.60 -14.18
CA VAL A 96 9.67 -13.96 -13.68
C VAL A 96 10.42 -14.18 -12.38
N TYR A 97 9.67 -14.31 -11.29
CA TYR A 97 10.15 -14.78 -10.02
C TYR A 97 10.05 -16.30 -9.98
N SER A 98 11.12 -16.99 -9.57
CA SER A 98 11.14 -18.44 -9.43
C SER A 98 11.73 -18.84 -8.09
N TYR A 99 11.07 -19.76 -7.39
CA TYR A 99 11.59 -20.38 -6.18
C TYR A 99 11.09 -21.82 -6.08
N LYS A 100 12.01 -22.77 -5.87
CA LYS A 100 11.72 -24.22 -5.80
C LYS A 100 10.79 -24.70 -6.94
N ASN A 101 11.15 -24.37 -8.18
CA ASN A 101 10.44 -24.74 -9.42
C ASN A 101 8.99 -24.20 -9.51
N ARG A 102 8.71 -23.06 -8.86
CA ARG A 102 7.41 -22.39 -8.96
C ARG A 102 7.61 -20.96 -9.42
N ASN A 103 6.90 -20.62 -10.50
CA ASN A 103 7.03 -19.32 -11.15
C ASN A 103 5.87 -18.41 -10.77
N THR A 104 6.17 -17.14 -10.55
CA THR A 104 5.23 -16.03 -10.45
C THR A 104 5.69 -14.99 -11.46
N PHE A 105 4.75 -14.46 -12.21
CA PHE A 105 5.00 -13.45 -13.22
C PHE A 105 4.66 -12.07 -12.66
N CYS A 106 5.36 -11.05 -13.15
CA CYS A 106 5.07 -9.65 -12.84
C CYS A 106 5.10 -8.84 -14.12
N LEU A 107 3.98 -8.24 -14.51
CA LEU A 107 3.97 -7.19 -15.53
C LEU A 107 4.27 -5.86 -14.87
N PHE A 108 5.24 -5.15 -15.42
CA PHE A 108 5.61 -3.81 -14.99
C PHE A 108 5.12 -2.79 -16.01
N ASP A 109 4.57 -1.68 -15.54
CA ASP A 109 4.26 -0.53 -16.37
C ASP A 109 5.52 -0.03 -17.12
N THR A 110 5.35 0.26 -18.40
CA THR A 110 6.39 0.76 -19.28
C THR A 110 6.41 2.28 -19.40
N ALA A 111 5.36 2.98 -18.96
CA ALA A 111 5.15 4.41 -19.18
C ALA A 111 6.37 5.26 -18.77
N LYS A 112 6.96 4.97 -17.61
CA LYS A 112 8.15 5.69 -17.13
C LYS A 112 9.42 5.43 -17.93
N TYR A 113 9.53 4.27 -18.56
CA TYR A 113 10.70 3.90 -19.34
C TYR A 113 10.66 4.48 -20.76
N LYS A 114 9.48 4.96 -21.22
CA LYS A 114 9.34 5.62 -22.52
C LYS A 114 10.05 6.97 -22.56
N ASN A 115 9.94 7.74 -21.47
CA ASN A 115 10.30 9.15 -21.43
C ASN A 115 11.64 9.43 -20.72
N ASN A 116 12.16 8.47 -19.94
CA ASN A 116 13.39 8.65 -19.16
C ASN A 116 14.61 8.00 -19.82
N GLN A 117 15.81 8.48 -19.49
CA GLN A 117 17.04 7.78 -19.85
C GLN A 117 17.15 6.47 -19.07
N LEU A 118 17.48 5.35 -19.75
CA LEU A 118 17.61 4.04 -19.13
C LEU A 118 18.99 3.78 -18.51
N ASN A 119 19.49 4.70 -17.69
CA ASN A 119 20.78 4.51 -17.01
C ASN A 119 20.58 3.73 -15.71
N ASN A 120 20.89 2.43 -15.73
CA ASN A 120 20.71 1.52 -14.58
C ASN A 120 19.25 1.40 -14.10
N SER A 121 18.29 1.51 -15.03
CA SER A 121 16.87 1.40 -14.71
C SER A 121 16.51 0.01 -14.19
N SER A 122 15.64 -0.02 -13.19
CA SER A 122 15.10 -1.26 -12.64
C SER A 122 13.63 -1.11 -12.28
N ALA A 123 12.87 -2.16 -12.51
CA ALA A 123 11.51 -2.27 -11.99
C ALA A 123 11.52 -3.13 -10.73
N HIS A 124 10.87 -2.64 -9.67
CA HIS A 124 10.93 -3.24 -8.34
C HIS A 124 9.65 -4.00 -7.99
N ILE A 125 9.83 -5.05 -7.20
CA ILE A 125 8.75 -5.86 -6.62
C ILE A 125 9.17 -6.29 -5.22
N HIS A 126 8.20 -6.52 -4.34
CA HIS A 126 8.43 -6.85 -2.95
C HIS A 126 7.90 -8.25 -2.63
N THR A 127 8.40 -8.87 -1.55
CA THR A 127 7.94 -10.18 -1.08
C THR A 127 6.42 -10.19 -0.89
N MET A 128 5.83 -9.11 -0.37
CA MET A 128 4.38 -9.04 -0.16
C MET A 128 3.58 -9.08 -1.46
N ASP A 129 4.09 -8.51 -2.56
CA ASP A 129 3.43 -8.56 -3.87
C ASP A 129 3.36 -10.00 -4.39
N LEU A 130 4.47 -10.73 -4.23
CA LEU A 130 4.57 -12.15 -4.58
C LEU A 130 3.69 -13.03 -3.67
N HIS A 131 3.64 -12.72 -2.37
CA HIS A 131 2.78 -13.41 -1.40
C HIS A 131 1.31 -13.26 -1.79
N LYS A 132 0.85 -12.04 -2.05
CA LYS A 132 -0.53 -11.75 -2.44
C LYS A 132 -0.93 -12.46 -3.72
N ALA A 133 -0.11 -12.35 -4.77
CA ALA A 133 -0.38 -13.08 -6.00
C ALA A 133 -0.43 -14.61 -5.81
N ARG A 134 0.38 -15.17 -4.90
CA ARG A 134 0.32 -16.62 -4.60
C ARG A 134 -0.93 -17.03 -3.85
N LYS A 135 -1.50 -16.15 -3.03
CA LYS A 135 -2.74 -16.39 -2.28
C LYS A 135 -3.97 -16.19 -3.16
N ASP A 136 -3.99 -15.09 -3.90
CA ASP A 136 -5.19 -14.58 -4.58
C ASP A 136 -5.18 -14.89 -6.10
N GLY A 137 -4.07 -15.43 -6.61
CA GLY A 137 -3.85 -15.78 -8.01
C GLY A 137 -3.38 -14.60 -8.87
N ILE A 138 -3.96 -13.42 -8.69
CA ILE A 138 -3.59 -12.15 -9.32
C ILE A 138 -3.59 -11.07 -8.24
N PHE A 139 -2.59 -10.20 -8.25
CA PHE A 139 -2.47 -9.04 -7.37
C PHE A 139 -2.00 -7.84 -8.19
N GLU A 140 -2.66 -6.70 -8.02
CA GLU A 140 -2.29 -5.44 -8.65
C GLU A 140 -2.07 -4.36 -7.60
N LYS A 141 -1.09 -3.50 -7.82
CA LYS A 141 -0.95 -2.24 -7.07
C LYS A 141 -0.30 -1.15 -7.90
N THR A 142 -0.50 0.09 -7.46
CA THR A 142 0.27 1.25 -7.89
C THR A 142 1.40 1.53 -6.90
N ASP A 143 2.65 1.53 -7.36
CA ASP A 143 3.81 1.84 -6.51
C ASP A 143 3.90 3.33 -6.15
N LYS A 144 4.84 3.73 -5.28
CA LYS A 144 5.00 5.15 -4.89
C LYS A 144 5.39 6.07 -6.03
N GLN A 145 5.97 5.50 -7.09
CA GLN A 145 6.31 6.20 -8.30
C GLN A 145 5.05 6.42 -9.17
N GLY A 146 3.96 5.70 -8.95
CA GLY A 146 2.78 5.74 -9.81
C GLY A 146 2.83 4.74 -10.97
N ASN A 147 3.70 3.73 -10.89
CA ASN A 147 3.69 2.62 -11.84
C ASN A 147 2.69 1.56 -11.38
N ASN A 148 1.91 1.04 -12.32
CA ASN A 148 1.09 -0.14 -12.06
C ASN A 148 1.94 -1.40 -12.22
N ILE A 149 1.79 -2.31 -11.25
CA ILE A 149 2.40 -3.64 -11.31
C ILE A 149 1.31 -4.69 -11.15
N ILE A 150 1.34 -5.72 -11.99
CA ILE A 150 0.40 -6.84 -11.94
C ILE A 150 1.21 -8.11 -11.73
N VAL A 151 1.02 -8.75 -10.59
CA VAL A 151 1.71 -9.97 -10.18
C VAL A 151 0.73 -11.13 -10.23
N PHE A 152 1.11 -12.24 -10.86
CA PHE A 152 0.17 -13.34 -11.09
C PHE A 152 0.84 -14.71 -11.15
N THR A 153 0.09 -15.73 -10.80
CA THR A 153 0.52 -17.12 -10.92
C THR A 153 0.46 -17.60 -12.37
N GLU A 154 1.19 -18.68 -12.66
CA GLU A 154 1.21 -19.30 -14.00
C GLU A 154 -0.20 -19.68 -14.50
N GLN A 155 -1.08 -20.13 -13.62
CA GLN A 155 -2.47 -20.47 -13.97
C GLN A 155 -3.28 -19.26 -14.46
N ASN A 156 -2.90 -18.05 -14.06
CA ASN A 156 -3.58 -16.81 -14.40
C ASN A 156 -2.96 -16.07 -15.59
N PHE A 157 -1.96 -16.66 -16.27
CA PHE A 157 -1.24 -16.01 -17.36
C PHE A 157 -2.17 -15.53 -18.47
N GLN A 158 -3.04 -16.42 -18.97
CA GLN A 158 -3.98 -16.10 -20.03
C GLN A 158 -4.96 -14.99 -19.60
N LYS A 159 -5.51 -15.08 -18.37
CA LYS A 159 -6.45 -14.09 -17.83
C LYS A 159 -5.82 -12.69 -17.78
N VAL A 160 -4.59 -12.57 -17.30
CA VAL A 160 -3.88 -11.29 -17.22
C VAL A 160 -3.50 -10.75 -18.60
N PHE A 161 -3.07 -11.60 -19.52
CA PHE A 161 -2.75 -11.17 -20.88
C PHE A 161 -3.99 -10.72 -21.64
N ASP A 162 -5.10 -11.44 -21.52
CA ASP A 162 -6.40 -11.03 -22.06
C ASP A 162 -6.79 -9.65 -21.52
N MET A 163 -6.67 -9.46 -20.21
CA MET A 163 -7.01 -8.20 -19.56
C MET A 163 -6.17 -7.02 -20.06
N VAL A 164 -4.84 -7.16 -20.07
CA VAL A 164 -3.93 -6.06 -20.47
C VAL A 164 -3.96 -5.80 -21.97
N LEU A 165 -4.08 -6.84 -22.80
CA LEU A 165 -3.99 -6.70 -24.26
C LEU A 165 -5.34 -6.46 -24.94
N LEU A 166 -6.45 -6.80 -24.28
CA LEU A 166 -7.82 -6.65 -24.78
C LEU A 166 -8.62 -5.57 -23.99
N ASN A 167 -7.95 -4.76 -23.17
CA ASN A 167 -8.52 -3.63 -22.42
C ASN A 167 -9.67 -4.01 -21.47
N GLN A 168 -9.57 -5.14 -20.76
CA GLN A 168 -10.50 -5.46 -19.67
C GLN A 168 -9.98 -4.83 -18.38
N GLN A 169 -10.84 -4.13 -17.63
CA GLN A 169 -10.44 -3.49 -16.37
C GLN A 169 -10.44 -4.50 -15.21
N ILE A 170 -9.49 -4.35 -14.27
CA ILE A 170 -9.57 -5.00 -12.97
C ILE A 170 -10.57 -4.23 -12.12
N GLN A 171 -11.58 -4.94 -11.64
CA GLN A 171 -12.50 -4.40 -10.65
C GLN A 171 -11.84 -4.45 -9.27
N LEU A 172 -11.89 -3.33 -8.54
CA LEU A 172 -11.48 -3.28 -7.14
C LEU A 172 -12.36 -4.23 -6.30
N SER A 173 -11.80 -4.80 -5.24
CA SER A 173 -12.64 -5.46 -4.23
C SER A 173 -13.60 -4.46 -3.61
N ASN A 174 -14.70 -4.95 -3.05
CA ASN A 174 -15.70 -4.10 -2.41
C ASN A 174 -15.09 -3.25 -1.29
N GLU A 175 -14.17 -3.82 -0.52
CA GLU A 175 -13.50 -3.17 0.61
C GLU A 175 -12.62 -2.01 0.14
N LEU A 176 -11.89 -2.18 -0.97
CA LEU A 176 -11.07 -1.11 -1.54
C LEU A 176 -11.93 -0.04 -2.22
N ASN A 177 -12.99 -0.46 -2.92
CA ASN A 177 -13.89 0.44 -3.62
C ASN A 177 -14.58 1.43 -2.68
N ILE A 178 -14.90 1.03 -1.44
CA ILE A 178 -15.45 1.94 -0.42
C ILE A 178 -14.53 3.14 -0.20
N PHE A 179 -13.23 2.93 -0.07
CA PHE A 179 -12.29 4.01 0.19
C PHE A 179 -11.98 4.85 -1.03
N ASP A 180 -11.97 4.24 -2.22
CA ASP A 180 -11.91 4.98 -3.48
C ASP A 180 -13.09 5.94 -3.59
N GLN A 181 -14.31 5.43 -3.40
CA GLN A 181 -15.54 6.21 -3.42
C GLN A 181 -15.62 7.25 -2.29
N PHE A 182 -15.12 6.92 -1.11
CA PHE A 182 -15.04 7.87 0.01
C PHE A 182 -14.08 9.02 -0.31
N SER A 183 -12.90 8.73 -0.87
CA SER A 183 -11.91 9.75 -1.17
C SER A 183 -12.41 10.80 -2.17
N GLN A 184 -13.29 10.40 -3.10
CA GLN A 184 -13.93 11.30 -4.06
C GLN A 184 -14.90 12.31 -3.41
N THR A 185 -15.30 12.08 -2.16
CA THR A 185 -16.18 12.99 -1.40
C THR A 185 -15.42 14.01 -0.55
N LEU A 186 -14.10 13.90 -0.45
CA LEU A 186 -13.29 14.74 0.43
C LEU A 186 -12.80 16.00 -0.29
N ASN A 187 -12.90 17.14 0.38
CA ASN A 187 -12.11 18.31 0.00
C ASN A 187 -10.62 18.02 0.25
N LEU A 188 -9.75 18.41 -0.67
CA LEU A 188 -8.31 18.15 -0.53
C LEU A 188 -7.64 19.08 0.49
N ASN A 189 -8.21 20.26 0.75
CA ASN A 189 -7.69 21.25 1.70
C ASN A 189 -8.55 21.30 2.95
N TRP A 190 -7.96 21.07 4.11
CA TRP A 190 -8.64 21.16 5.40
C TRP A 190 -8.00 22.23 6.26
N LEU A 191 -8.78 23.22 6.68
CA LEU A 191 -8.39 24.24 7.64
C LEU A 191 -8.85 23.82 9.03
N GLY A 192 -7.94 23.79 10.01
CA GLY A 192 -8.22 23.24 11.34
C GLY A 192 -9.37 23.93 12.06
N VAL A 193 -9.50 25.26 11.93
CA VAL A 193 -10.62 26.03 12.49
C VAL A 193 -11.95 25.56 11.94
N ASP A 194 -12.04 25.38 10.62
CA ASP A 194 -13.28 24.96 9.94
C ASP A 194 -13.63 23.51 10.29
N CYS A 195 -12.63 22.64 10.37
CA CYS A 195 -12.82 21.25 10.78
C CYS A 195 -13.39 21.15 12.20
N TYR A 196 -12.85 21.95 13.15
CA TYR A 196 -13.42 22.02 14.49
C TYR A 196 -14.84 22.59 14.50
N ASN A 197 -15.09 23.66 13.75
CA ASN A 197 -16.44 24.25 13.63
C ASN A 197 -17.45 23.21 13.15
N GLU A 198 -17.10 22.47 12.11
CA GLU A 198 -17.96 21.43 11.54
C GLU A 198 -18.21 20.30 12.55
N MET A 199 -17.17 19.74 13.16
CA MET A 199 -17.31 18.65 14.12
C MET A 199 -18.11 19.08 15.37
N VAL A 200 -17.88 20.30 15.89
CA VAL A 200 -18.62 20.83 17.05
C VAL A 200 -20.09 21.09 16.70
N LYS A 201 -20.37 21.69 15.54
CA LYS A 201 -21.75 21.93 15.07
C LYS A 201 -22.55 20.64 14.98
N ASN A 202 -21.90 19.53 14.62
CA ASN A 202 -22.52 18.21 14.50
C ASN A 202 -22.40 17.36 15.77
N ASN A 203 -22.01 17.95 16.92
CA ASN A 203 -21.87 17.25 18.20
C ASN A 203 -20.99 15.98 18.13
N TYR A 204 -19.94 15.99 17.30
CA TYR A 204 -19.05 14.84 17.17
C TYR A 204 -18.20 14.64 18.42
N ASN A 205 -18.24 13.44 19.00
CA ASN A 205 -17.66 13.15 20.32
C ASN A 205 -16.15 13.47 20.42
N ASN A 206 -15.40 13.23 19.34
CA ASN A 206 -13.95 13.46 19.32
C ASN A 206 -13.55 14.88 18.88
N ALA A 207 -14.50 15.81 18.70
CA ALA A 207 -14.23 17.19 18.30
C ALA A 207 -13.31 17.97 19.26
N ARG A 208 -13.11 17.46 20.49
CA ARG A 208 -12.27 18.09 21.53
C ARG A 208 -10.83 17.59 21.54
N GLN A 209 -10.45 16.69 20.64
CA GLN A 209 -9.11 16.10 20.60
C GLN A 209 -8.12 16.96 19.81
N SER A 210 -6.84 16.96 20.20
CA SER A 210 -5.80 17.79 19.56
C SER A 210 -5.33 17.28 18.20
N GLU A 211 -5.47 15.99 17.93
CA GLU A 211 -5.11 15.37 16.66
C GLU A 211 -6.24 15.49 15.63
N TRP A 212 -6.74 16.71 15.45
CA TRP A 212 -7.98 16.99 14.73
C TRP A 212 -8.05 16.40 13.33
N ALA A 213 -6.93 16.28 12.61
CA ALA A 213 -6.92 15.73 11.25
C ALA A 213 -7.34 14.25 11.20
N GLY A 214 -6.95 13.45 12.20
CA GLY A 214 -7.38 12.05 12.30
C GLY A 214 -8.87 11.95 12.64
N PHE A 215 -9.30 12.68 13.67
CA PHE A 215 -10.71 12.67 14.07
C PHE A 215 -11.65 13.29 13.04
N TYR A 216 -11.20 14.26 12.25
CA TYR A 216 -11.97 14.81 11.14
C TYR A 216 -12.12 13.79 10.01
N LEU A 217 -11.08 13.00 9.72
CA LEU A 217 -11.15 11.90 8.77
C LEU A 217 -12.16 10.83 9.23
N GLU A 218 -12.09 10.41 10.50
CA GLU A 218 -13.06 9.48 11.12
C GLU A 218 -14.49 10.01 10.99
N TYR A 219 -14.72 11.27 11.39
CA TYR A 219 -16.01 11.94 11.27
C TYR A 219 -16.53 11.93 9.82
N LYS A 220 -15.70 12.30 8.84
CA LYS A 220 -16.11 12.29 7.43
C LYS A 220 -16.44 10.90 6.93
N PHE A 221 -15.68 9.88 7.35
CA PHE A 221 -15.94 8.50 6.96
C PHE A 221 -17.24 7.97 7.57
N GLU A 222 -17.51 8.28 8.83
CA GLU A 222 -18.76 7.92 9.50
C GLU A 222 -19.98 8.57 8.79
N GLN A 223 -19.88 9.86 8.45
CA GLN A 223 -20.91 10.55 7.65
C GLN A 223 -21.10 9.91 6.27
N PHE A 224 -20.02 9.54 5.59
CA PHE A 224 -20.08 8.85 4.31
C PHE A 224 -20.84 7.52 4.40
N LEU A 225 -20.54 6.69 5.42
CA LEU A 225 -21.25 5.42 5.62
C LEU A 225 -22.71 5.61 6.01
N ASN A 226 -23.04 6.66 6.78
CA ASN A 226 -24.42 6.98 7.12
C ASN A 226 -25.23 7.44 5.90
N ASN A 227 -24.61 8.19 4.99
CA ASN A 227 -25.22 8.62 3.73
C ASN A 227 -25.27 7.51 2.66
N LYS A 228 -24.47 6.44 2.82
CA LYS A 228 -24.45 5.28 1.93
C LYS A 228 -24.54 3.95 2.71
N PRO A 229 -25.70 3.64 3.33
CA PRO A 229 -25.85 2.48 4.20
C PRO A 229 -25.52 1.14 3.54
N SER A 230 -25.68 1.03 2.21
CA SER A 230 -25.36 -0.17 1.44
C SER A 230 -23.87 -0.58 1.52
N TYR A 231 -22.97 0.33 1.90
CA TYR A 231 -21.56 0.02 2.12
C TYR A 231 -21.28 -0.59 3.49
N LYS A 232 -22.19 -0.48 4.46
CA LYS A 232 -22.00 -1.04 5.82
C LYS A 232 -21.90 -2.57 5.83
N LYS A 233 -22.42 -3.26 4.81
CA LYS A 233 -22.26 -4.73 4.64
C LYS A 233 -20.84 -5.15 4.26
N TYR A 234 -19.99 -4.21 3.87
CA TYR A 234 -18.60 -4.47 3.48
C TYR A 234 -17.62 -3.86 4.50
N CYS A 235 -17.90 -2.64 5.00
CA CYS A 235 -17.08 -1.96 6.00
C CYS A 235 -17.94 -1.14 6.94
N GLN A 236 -17.75 -1.33 8.24
CA GLN A 236 -18.41 -0.59 9.30
C GLN A 236 -17.37 0.25 10.04
N TYR A 237 -17.77 1.45 10.45
CA TYR A 237 -17.04 2.23 11.44
C TYR A 237 -17.41 1.76 12.84
N ILE A 238 -16.44 1.31 13.62
CA ILE A 238 -16.61 0.75 14.96
C ILE A 238 -15.67 1.45 15.94
N GLN A 239 -16.09 1.58 17.21
CA GLN A 239 -15.23 2.02 18.30
C GLN A 239 -15.42 1.09 19.50
N ASN A 240 -14.65 0.01 19.57
CA ASN A 240 -14.74 -0.95 20.67
C ASN A 240 -13.76 -0.60 21.81
N LYS A 241 -14.20 0.27 22.71
CA LYS A 241 -13.45 0.68 23.90
C LYS A 241 -13.77 -0.16 25.15
N SER A 242 -14.40 -1.32 24.98
CA SER A 242 -14.71 -2.22 26.09
C SER A 242 -13.43 -2.86 26.66
N LYS A 243 -13.48 -3.30 27.93
CA LYS A 243 -12.34 -3.94 28.59
C LYS A 243 -12.01 -5.26 27.89
N GLY A 244 -10.86 -5.34 27.23
CA GLY A 244 -10.44 -6.49 26.42
C GLY A 244 -10.91 -6.45 24.96
N GLY A 245 -11.63 -5.40 24.56
CA GLY A 245 -11.94 -5.11 23.16
C GLY A 245 -10.70 -4.64 22.38
N ILE A 246 -10.75 -4.78 21.06
CA ILE A 246 -9.71 -4.29 20.15
C ILE A 246 -10.13 -2.90 19.66
N ASP A 247 -9.39 -1.87 20.07
CA ASP A 247 -9.64 -0.47 19.71
C ASP A 247 -8.99 -0.15 18.35
N LEU A 248 -9.79 -0.37 17.30
CA LEU A 248 -9.54 -0.07 15.88
C LEU A 248 -10.83 0.49 15.27
N ASP A 249 -10.71 1.35 14.26
CA ASP A 249 -11.85 2.15 13.75
C ASP A 249 -12.79 1.40 12.81
N LEU A 250 -12.35 0.27 12.23
CA LEU A 250 -13.02 -0.37 11.09
C LEU A 250 -13.23 -1.86 11.30
N TRP A 251 -14.37 -2.34 10.84
CA TRP A 251 -14.69 -3.76 10.71
C TRP A 251 -15.12 -4.10 9.29
N PHE A 252 -14.39 -4.99 8.64
CA PHE A 252 -14.69 -5.47 7.30
C PHE A 252 -15.60 -6.69 7.37
N GLU A 253 -16.91 -6.47 7.35
CA GLU A 253 -17.92 -7.49 7.61
C GLU A 253 -17.82 -8.70 6.67
N GLN A 254 -17.67 -8.50 5.37
CA GLN A 254 -17.63 -9.64 4.44
C GLN A 254 -16.35 -10.50 4.60
N GLU A 255 -15.21 -9.85 4.83
CA GLU A 255 -13.89 -10.49 4.87
C GLU A 255 -13.43 -10.83 6.30
N GLN A 256 -14.22 -10.44 7.31
CA GLN A 256 -14.06 -10.76 8.73
C GLN A 256 -12.68 -10.36 9.29
N PHE A 257 -12.28 -9.10 9.12
CA PHE A 257 -11.05 -8.55 9.70
C PHE A 257 -11.19 -7.07 10.10
N LEU A 258 -10.24 -6.56 10.87
CA LEU A 258 -10.25 -5.19 11.41
C LEU A 258 -9.41 -4.21 10.56
N GLY A 259 -9.64 -2.92 10.73
CA GLY A 259 -8.76 -1.89 10.20
C GLY A 259 -8.86 -0.57 10.94
N ASP A 260 -8.06 0.40 10.54
CA ASP A 260 -7.96 1.68 11.23
C ASP A 260 -7.66 2.83 10.25
N LEU A 261 -8.23 4.00 10.52
CA LEU A 261 -8.08 5.20 9.70
C LEU A 261 -6.89 6.03 10.20
N LYS A 262 -5.99 6.41 9.29
CA LYS A 262 -4.84 7.25 9.61
C LYS A 262 -4.83 8.51 8.75
N ALA A 263 -4.68 9.67 9.40
CA ALA A 263 -4.26 10.90 8.75
C ALA A 263 -2.74 11.06 8.93
N HIS A 264 -1.97 10.78 7.88
CA HIS A 264 -0.52 10.65 7.95
C HIS A 264 0.21 11.82 7.26
N THR A 265 1.11 12.49 7.98
CA THR A 265 1.98 13.51 7.40
C THR A 265 3.10 12.87 6.57
N ILE A 266 3.18 13.24 5.30
CA ILE A 266 4.20 12.76 4.36
C ILE A 266 5.61 13.11 4.86
N GLY A 267 6.54 12.17 4.70
CA GLY A 267 7.96 12.35 4.97
C GLY A 267 8.46 11.72 6.28
N GLY A 268 7.56 11.21 7.13
CA GLY A 268 7.86 10.46 8.34
C GLY A 268 7.50 8.96 8.26
N GLY A 269 7.76 8.21 9.33
CA GLY A 269 7.19 6.88 9.53
C GLY A 269 5.73 6.97 9.99
N LEU A 270 4.95 5.90 9.78
CA LEU A 270 3.55 5.83 10.20
C LEU A 270 3.50 5.25 11.62
N LEU A 271 3.05 6.07 12.57
CA LEU A 271 2.75 5.60 13.92
C LEU A 271 1.40 4.88 13.89
N GLY A 272 1.40 3.62 14.30
CA GLY A 272 0.22 2.77 14.35
C GLY A 272 -0.48 2.79 15.71
N ASN A 273 -1.30 1.76 15.94
CA ASN A 273 -2.06 1.57 17.17
C ASN A 273 -1.21 0.94 18.27
N ASP A 274 -1.80 0.85 19.46
CA ASP A 274 -1.23 0.13 20.58
C ASP A 274 -0.92 -1.32 20.17
N LYS A 275 0.26 -1.79 20.59
CA LYS A 275 0.83 -3.07 20.19
C LYS A 275 -0.11 -4.24 20.47
N PHE A 276 -0.80 -4.21 21.62
CA PHE A 276 -1.80 -5.21 21.98
C PHE A 276 -2.91 -5.32 20.91
N ASN A 277 -3.54 -4.20 20.54
CA ASN A 277 -4.65 -4.19 19.57
C ASN A 277 -4.19 -4.72 18.21
N ALA A 278 -3.04 -4.28 17.74
CA ALA A 278 -2.49 -4.74 16.46
C ALA A 278 -2.20 -6.24 16.46
N TYR A 279 -1.58 -6.76 17.52
CA TYR A 279 -1.22 -8.18 17.60
C TYR A 279 -2.45 -9.07 17.79
N GLU A 280 -3.41 -8.68 18.62
CA GLU A 280 -4.66 -9.45 18.77
C GLU A 280 -5.49 -9.44 17.48
N ALA A 281 -5.55 -8.31 16.75
CA ALA A 281 -6.20 -8.27 15.44
C ALA A 281 -5.57 -9.25 14.43
N ILE A 282 -4.22 -9.29 14.36
CA ILE A 282 -3.51 -10.25 13.49
C ILE A 282 -3.73 -11.69 13.95
N LYS A 283 -3.72 -11.94 15.25
CA LYS A 283 -3.90 -13.29 15.82
C LYS A 283 -5.30 -13.83 15.52
N LEU A 284 -6.34 -13.01 15.63
CA LEU A 284 -7.73 -13.42 15.40
C LEU A 284 -8.07 -13.48 13.90
N HIS A 285 -7.55 -12.54 13.09
CA HIS A 285 -8.00 -12.34 11.71
C HIS A 285 -6.91 -12.56 10.65
N ASN A 286 -5.70 -12.98 11.05
CA ASN A 286 -4.48 -13.12 10.25
C ASN A 286 -3.89 -11.82 9.67
N LYS A 287 -4.69 -10.76 9.61
CA LYS A 287 -4.34 -9.44 9.08
C LYS A 287 -5.19 -8.33 9.71
N PHE A 288 -4.75 -7.10 9.53
CA PHE A 288 -5.59 -5.91 9.62
C PHE A 288 -5.08 -4.84 8.65
N TRP A 289 -5.90 -3.83 8.34
CA TRP A 289 -5.52 -2.76 7.42
C TRP A 289 -5.36 -1.40 8.11
N TYR A 290 -4.35 -0.63 7.70
CA TYR A 290 -4.38 0.82 7.84
C TYR A 290 -4.86 1.46 6.55
N ILE A 291 -5.84 2.35 6.65
CA ILE A 291 -6.28 3.22 5.56
C ILE A 291 -5.67 4.59 5.81
N SER A 292 -4.53 4.85 5.19
CA SER A 292 -3.71 6.03 5.45
C SER A 292 -3.95 7.12 4.40
N PHE A 293 -4.69 8.16 4.78
CA PHE A 293 -4.80 9.39 4.01
C PHE A 293 -3.57 10.25 4.25
N ASN A 294 -2.73 10.35 3.23
CA ASN A 294 -1.43 11.00 3.29
C ASN A 294 -1.56 12.48 2.91
N HIS A 295 -0.97 13.34 3.72
CA HIS A 295 -1.12 14.78 3.57
C HIS A 295 0.16 15.56 3.85
N THR A 296 0.26 16.77 3.30
CA THR A 296 1.21 17.79 3.78
C THR A 296 0.57 18.59 4.93
N THR A 297 1.38 19.31 5.70
CA THR A 297 0.90 20.02 6.90
C THR A 297 1.60 21.36 7.05
N GLU A 298 0.81 22.40 7.31
CA GLU A 298 1.29 23.66 7.88
C GLU A 298 1.11 23.62 9.41
N LYS A 299 2.10 24.11 10.16
CA LYS A 299 2.07 24.09 11.62
C LYS A 299 1.45 25.37 12.15
N ASP A 300 0.58 25.26 13.15
CA ASP A 300 -0.16 26.40 13.70
C ASP A 300 0.73 27.45 14.38
N LYS A 301 1.92 27.03 14.86
CA LYS A 301 2.96 27.95 15.35
C LYS A 301 3.38 29.00 14.31
N ASP A 302 3.30 28.67 13.02
CA ASP A 302 3.72 29.54 11.92
C ASP A 302 2.55 30.40 11.40
N HIS A 303 1.35 30.26 11.99
CA HIS A 303 0.11 30.92 11.57
C HIS A 303 -0.62 31.65 12.71
N GLY A 304 0.13 32.10 13.72
CA GLY A 304 -0.43 32.92 14.82
C GLY A 304 -1.30 32.14 15.80
N ALA A 305 -1.13 30.82 15.92
CA ALA A 305 -1.82 29.97 16.89
C ALA A 305 -3.37 29.94 16.77
N LYS A 306 -3.92 30.23 15.59
CA LYS A 306 -5.37 30.36 15.39
C LYS A 306 -6.13 29.08 15.70
N VAL A 307 -5.63 27.92 15.24
CA VAL A 307 -6.28 26.63 15.48
C VAL A 307 -6.17 26.25 16.95
N MET A 308 -5.03 26.51 17.58
CA MET A 308 -4.80 26.27 19.00
C MET A 308 -5.75 27.09 19.88
N GLN A 309 -5.93 28.38 19.57
CA GLN A 309 -6.87 29.26 20.27
C GLN A 309 -8.32 28.75 20.12
N LYS A 310 -8.71 28.32 18.91
CA LYS A 310 -10.03 27.70 18.68
C LYS A 310 -10.23 26.44 19.52
N TRP A 311 -9.25 25.55 19.53
CA TRP A 311 -9.30 24.30 20.31
C TRP A 311 -9.37 24.56 21.83
N ASN A 312 -8.63 25.57 22.31
CA ASN A 312 -8.68 26.05 23.68
C ASN A 312 -10.07 26.56 24.07
N ALA A 313 -10.69 27.38 23.23
CA ALA A 313 -12.06 27.88 23.44
C ALA A 313 -13.07 26.72 23.55
N ILE A 314 -12.99 25.72 22.67
CA ILE A 314 -13.85 24.52 22.71
C ILE A 314 -13.72 23.74 24.03
N ARG A 315 -12.52 23.74 24.63
CA ARG A 315 -12.22 23.00 25.86
C ARG A 315 -12.41 23.82 27.13
N GLY A 316 -12.67 25.13 27.03
CA GLY A 316 -12.65 26.04 28.17
C GLY A 316 -11.28 26.10 28.85
N LYS A 317 -10.18 26.01 28.07
CA LYS A 317 -8.81 26.03 28.59
C LYS A 317 -8.00 27.10 27.88
N ASN A 318 -6.92 27.56 28.52
CA ASN A 318 -5.94 28.45 27.91
C ASN A 318 -4.53 27.87 28.11
N SER A 319 -4.13 26.94 27.24
CA SER A 319 -2.80 26.31 27.26
C SER A 319 -2.11 26.51 25.93
N MET A 320 -0.79 26.67 25.91
CA MET A 320 0.00 26.79 24.67
C MET A 320 0.93 25.59 24.42
N GLY A 321 0.93 24.61 25.32
CA GLY A 321 1.88 23.48 25.29
C GLY A 321 1.78 22.58 24.06
N TYR A 322 0.71 22.68 23.26
CA TYR A 322 0.52 21.91 22.03
C TYR A 322 0.80 22.69 20.74
N LEU A 323 1.11 24.00 20.82
CA LEU A 323 1.22 24.87 19.64
C LEU A 323 2.19 24.33 18.58
N SER A 324 3.35 23.82 19.01
CA SER A 324 4.37 23.28 18.09
C SER A 324 3.93 22.03 17.34
N ARG A 325 2.96 21.28 17.88
CA ARG A 325 2.41 20.05 17.29
C ARG A 325 1.13 20.30 16.51
N MET A 326 0.37 21.32 16.90
CA MET A 326 -0.90 21.68 16.30
C MET A 326 -0.75 21.95 14.80
N LYS A 327 -1.67 21.40 14.01
CA LYS A 327 -1.71 21.60 12.57
C LYS A 327 -2.61 22.81 12.28
N HIS A 328 -2.13 23.76 11.51
CA HIS A 328 -2.93 24.87 10.99
C HIS A 328 -3.90 24.34 9.92
N SER A 329 -3.31 23.67 8.92
CA SER A 329 -4.00 23.10 7.77
C SER A 329 -3.37 21.77 7.38
N VAL A 330 -4.15 20.94 6.68
CA VAL A 330 -3.64 19.77 5.98
C VAL A 330 -4.11 19.77 4.54
N ASN A 331 -3.25 19.31 3.64
CA ASN A 331 -3.60 19.12 2.23
C ASN A 331 -3.39 17.64 1.85
N LEU A 332 -4.48 16.94 1.56
CA LEU A 332 -4.49 15.54 1.14
C LEU A 332 -3.81 15.38 -0.22
N LYS A 333 -3.00 14.34 -0.38
CA LYS A 333 -2.23 14.05 -1.61
C LYS A 333 -2.48 12.66 -2.17
N SER A 334 -2.72 11.69 -1.30
CA SER A 334 -3.01 10.31 -1.68
C SER A 334 -3.71 9.61 -0.52
N PHE A 335 -4.24 8.42 -0.77
CA PHE A 335 -4.44 7.44 0.29
C PHE A 335 -3.84 6.10 -0.09
N ASP A 336 -3.35 5.40 0.94
CA ASP A 336 -2.76 4.08 0.82
C ASP A 336 -3.53 3.11 1.72
N VAL A 337 -3.75 1.89 1.23
CA VAL A 337 -4.17 0.77 2.06
C VAL A 337 -2.95 -0.07 2.37
N LEU A 338 -2.62 -0.17 3.65
CA LEU A 338 -1.48 -0.91 4.16
C LEU A 338 -1.98 -2.17 4.87
N GLU A 339 -1.56 -3.35 4.43
CA GLU A 339 -1.88 -4.59 5.11
C GLU A 339 -0.78 -4.99 6.07
N ILE A 340 -1.15 -5.16 7.34
CA ILE A 340 -0.28 -5.78 8.35
C ILE A 340 -0.76 -7.21 8.55
N SER A 341 0.17 -8.16 8.52
CA SER A 341 -0.09 -9.59 8.71
C SER A 341 1.06 -10.28 9.43
N ASN A 342 0.87 -11.54 9.81
CA ASN A 342 1.94 -12.37 10.38
C ASN A 342 3.22 -12.43 9.52
N ILE A 343 3.13 -12.13 8.22
CA ILE A 343 4.23 -12.24 7.28
C ILE A 343 5.16 -11.02 7.36
N ASN A 344 4.59 -9.82 7.44
CA ASN A 344 5.34 -8.56 7.44
C ASN A 344 5.44 -7.92 8.83
N LEU A 345 4.83 -8.51 9.86
CA LEU A 345 4.89 -8.07 11.25
C LEU A 345 6.32 -7.85 11.76
N LYS A 346 7.26 -8.70 11.36
CA LYS A 346 8.69 -8.61 11.72
C LYS A 346 9.39 -7.33 11.22
N HIS A 347 8.77 -6.58 10.29
CA HIS A 347 9.28 -5.31 9.80
C HIS A 347 8.71 -4.10 10.55
N LEU A 348 7.73 -4.31 11.44
CA LEU A 348 7.27 -3.25 12.33
C LEU A 348 8.32 -2.95 13.40
N LYS A 349 8.27 -1.73 13.91
CA LYS A 349 9.06 -1.29 15.06
C LYS A 349 8.15 -1.02 16.25
N GLU A 350 8.71 -1.21 17.43
CA GLU A 350 8.08 -0.80 18.67
C GLU A 350 8.37 0.67 18.92
N PHE A 351 7.33 1.42 19.30
CA PHE A 351 7.41 2.82 19.62
C PHE A 351 7.03 3.04 21.08
N ASN A 352 8.03 3.41 21.88
CA ASN A 352 7.88 3.75 23.28
C ASN A 352 7.32 5.17 23.42
N GLN A 353 6.05 5.28 23.83
CA GLN A 353 5.33 6.55 23.97
C GLN A 353 5.74 7.38 25.20
N GLY A 354 6.71 6.92 26.00
CA GLY A 354 7.13 7.55 27.25
C GLY A 354 6.14 7.30 28.40
N LYS A 355 5.89 8.33 29.21
CA LYS A 355 5.05 8.25 30.42
C LYS A 355 3.79 9.13 30.28
N ASN A 356 2.72 8.69 30.92
CA ASN A 356 1.50 9.47 31.12
C ASN A 356 1.75 10.63 32.11
N SER A 357 0.81 11.57 32.22
CA SER A 357 0.86 12.68 33.20
C SER A 357 0.90 12.21 34.65
N ASN A 358 0.44 10.98 34.93
CA ASN A 358 0.52 10.33 36.25
C ASN A 358 1.83 9.54 36.46
N GLY A 359 2.82 9.69 35.58
CA GLY A 359 4.12 9.02 35.67
C GLY A 359 4.15 7.56 35.23
N LYS A 360 3.00 6.91 34.99
CA LYS A 360 2.95 5.51 34.52
C LYS A 360 3.40 5.41 33.05
N PRO A 361 4.16 4.37 32.66
CA PRO A 361 4.47 4.12 31.26
C PRO A 361 3.21 4.06 30.39
N ARG A 362 3.29 4.64 29.20
CA ARG A 362 2.26 4.46 28.17
C ARG A 362 2.44 3.12 27.49
N ALA A 363 1.34 2.51 27.05
CA ALA A 363 1.38 1.31 26.24
C ALA A 363 2.26 1.52 25.00
N GLU A 364 3.02 0.50 24.62
CA GLU A 364 3.81 0.54 23.39
C GLU A 364 2.90 0.59 22.17
N LYS A 365 3.34 1.29 21.12
CA LYS A 365 2.70 1.27 19.81
C LYS A 365 3.55 0.52 18.81
N ILE A 366 2.90 0.04 17.75
CA ILE A 366 3.62 -0.36 16.54
C ILE A 366 3.85 0.84 15.65
N ALA A 367 4.93 0.82 14.87
CA ALA A 367 5.24 1.84 13.87
C ALA A 367 5.80 1.19 12.60
N ILE A 368 5.46 1.78 11.45
CA ILE A 368 6.09 1.46 10.17
C ILE A 368 7.16 2.51 9.92
N HIS A 369 8.41 2.07 9.77
CA HIS A 369 9.50 3.00 9.52
C HIS A 369 9.36 3.63 8.12
N LYS A 370 9.87 4.86 7.98
CA LYS A 370 9.82 5.60 6.70
C LYS A 370 10.36 4.76 5.54
N ALA A 371 11.48 4.07 5.76
CA ALA A 371 12.10 3.24 4.75
C ALA A 371 11.18 2.10 4.27
N ASP A 372 10.40 1.47 5.16
CA ASP A 372 9.49 0.39 4.77
C ASP A 372 8.26 0.90 4.02
N LEU A 373 7.72 2.06 4.42
CA LEU A 373 6.67 2.77 3.67
C LEU A 373 7.15 3.15 2.27
N GLU A 374 8.35 3.72 2.18
CA GLU A 374 8.97 4.12 0.92
C GLU A 374 9.39 2.93 0.04
N ASN A 375 9.40 1.71 0.56
CA ASN A 375 9.62 0.51 -0.23
C ASN A 375 8.34 -0.32 -0.32
N ASP A 376 7.16 0.29 -0.16
CA ASP A 376 5.85 -0.29 -0.42
C ASP A 376 5.64 -1.71 0.16
N ASN A 377 6.33 -2.06 1.25
CA ASN A 377 6.33 -3.42 1.78
C ASN A 377 4.98 -3.79 2.41
N PHE A 378 4.23 -2.79 2.84
CA PHE A 378 2.90 -2.95 3.43
C PHE A 378 1.79 -2.53 2.46
N VAL A 379 2.11 -1.80 1.40
CA VAL A 379 1.13 -1.18 0.50
C VAL A 379 0.49 -2.24 -0.39
N ILE A 380 -0.83 -2.38 -0.28
CA ILE A 380 -1.64 -3.23 -1.17
C ILE A 380 -2.47 -2.43 -2.17
N TYR A 381 -2.74 -1.17 -1.88
CA TYR A 381 -3.44 -0.25 -2.78
C TYR A 381 -2.99 1.18 -2.52
N ARG A 382 -2.97 2.01 -3.58
CA ARG A 382 -2.61 3.42 -3.51
C ARG A 382 -3.38 4.19 -4.56
N GLN A 383 -3.94 5.32 -4.15
CA GLN A 383 -4.67 6.24 -5.01
C GLN A 383 -4.19 7.66 -4.77
N LYS A 384 -3.87 8.38 -5.84
CA LYS A 384 -3.57 9.82 -5.75
C LYS A 384 -4.88 10.60 -5.67
N LEU A 385 -4.86 11.70 -4.91
CA LEU A 385 -6.00 12.58 -4.66
C LEU A 385 -5.83 13.93 -5.34
#